data_AF-A0A9E6AX72-F1
#
_entry.id   AF-A0A9E6AX72-F1
#
_cell.length_a   1.000
_cell.length_b   1.000
_cell.length_c   1.000
_cell.angle_alpha   90.00
_cell.angle_beta   90.00
_cell.angle_gamma   90.00
#
_symmetry.space_group_name_H-M   'P 1'
#
loop_
_entity.id
_entity.type
_entity.pdbx_description
1 polymer ?
#
loop_
_entity_poly.entity_id
_entity_poly.type
_entity_poly.pdbx_seq_one_letter_code
_entity_poly.pdbx_strand_id
1 'polypeptide(L)' 'MNIYPNPTSNQLTIDTELEVSEINIIDITGKIIMTTKRNTNTINVTTLSDGIY' A
#
# COMPACT_ATOMS: atom_id res chain seq x y z
N MET A 1 12.43 -7.36 -0.86
CA MET A 1 11.11 -6.71 -0.88
C MET A 1 11.30 -5.32 -1.45
N ASN A 2 10.65 -5.01 -2.57
CA ASN A 2 10.67 -3.70 -3.18
C ASN A 2 9.25 -3.16 -3.24
N ILE A 3 9.10 -1.84 -3.14
CA ILE A 3 7.79 -1.19 -3.23
C ILE A 3 7.91 -0.09 -4.28
N TYR A 4 7.12 -0.18 -5.35
CA TYR A 4 7.22 0.72 -6.49
C TYR A 4 5.91 0.81 -7.30
N PRO A 5 5.71 1.88 -8.06
CA PRO A 5 6.45 3.14 -7.97
C PRO A 5 6.10 3.87 -6.66
N ASN A 6 7.11 4.52 -6.05
CA ASN A 6 6.92 5.47 -4.97
C ASN A 6 7.75 6.72 -5.33
N PRO A 7 7.13 7.87 -5.65
CA PRO A 7 5.70 8.23 -5.53
C PRO A 7 4.75 7.59 -6.58
N THR A 8 3.45 7.50 -6.29
CA THR A 8 2.40 7.01 -7.21
C THR A 8 1.02 7.61 -6.92
N SER A 9 0.16 7.71 -7.93
CA SER A 9 -1.23 8.21 -7.84
C SER A 9 -2.29 7.15 -8.14
N ASN A 10 -1.89 5.96 -8.57
CA ASN A 10 -2.82 4.96 -9.11
C ASN A 10 -2.66 3.60 -8.41
N GLN A 11 -1.47 3.01 -8.54
CA GLN A 11 -1.20 1.67 -8.06
C GLN A 11 0.21 1.61 -7.47
N LEU A 12 0.32 0.87 -6.37
CA LEU A 12 1.57 0.51 -5.72
C LEU A 12 1.75 -1.00 -5.84
N THR A 13 2.95 -1.43 -6.23
CA THR A 13 3.32 -2.84 -6.32
C THR A 13 4.30 -3.17 -5.20
N ILE A 14 4.05 -4.29 -4.53
CA ILE A 14 4.89 -4.89 -3.49
C ILE A 14 5.52 -6.14 -4.08
N ASP A 15 6.78 -6.01 -4.47
CA ASP A 15 7.57 -7.11 -5.02
C ASP A 15 8.26 -7.87 -3.88
N THR A 16 7.77 -9.07 -3.61
CA THR A 16 8.23 -9.95 -2.53
C THR A 16 7.97 -11.40 -2.91
N GLU A 17 8.86 -12.30 -2.46
CA GLU A 17 8.69 -13.76 -2.61
C GLU A 17 7.77 -14.35 -1.52
N LEU A 18 7.42 -13.55 -0.51
CA LEU A 18 6.57 -13.96 0.60
C LEU A 18 5.08 -13.82 0.26
N GLU A 19 4.27 -14.72 0.82
CA GLU A 19 2.81 -14.58 0.76
C GLU A 19 2.35 -13.42 1.63
N VAL A 20 1.60 -12.48 1.03
CA VAL A 20 1.11 -11.30 1.74
C VAL A 20 -0.23 -11.62 2.40
N SER A 21 -0.25 -11.67 3.72
CA SER A 21 -1.47 -11.93 4.50
C SER A 21 -2.30 -10.67 4.74
N GLU A 22 -1.64 -9.54 5.00
CA GLU A 22 -2.27 -8.26 5.33
C GLU A 22 -1.38 -7.09 4.92
N ILE A 23 -2.01 -6.05 4.38
CA ILE A 23 -1.38 -4.76 4.07
C ILE A 23 -2.16 -3.67 4.81
N ASN A 24 -1.46 -2.91 5.65
CA ASN A 24 -2.00 -1.73 6.33
C ASN A 24 -1.28 -0.49 5.82
N ILE A 25 -2.06 0.48 5.33
CA ILE A 25 -1.57 1.81 5.00
C ILE A 25 -1.90 2.73 6.17
N ILE A 26 -0.89 3.43 6.64
CA ILE A 26 -0.93 4.30 7.81
C ILE A 26 -0.61 5.72 7.33
N ASP A 27 -1.14 6.76 7.96
CA ASP A 27 -0.67 8.13 7.68
C ASP A 27 0.47 8.54 8.62
N ILE A 28 1.06 9.72 8.39
CA ILE A 28 2.12 10.27 9.24
C ILE A 28 1.72 10.45 10.72
N THR A 29 0.42 10.42 11.04
CA THR A 29 -0.08 10.52 12.42
C THR A 29 -0.17 9.16 13.12
N GLY A 30 0.09 8.06 12.39
CA GLY A 30 -0.03 6.69 12.90
C GLY A 30 -1.44 6.10 12.74
N LYS A 31 -2.35 6.79 12.04
CA LYS A 31 -3.71 6.30 11.82
C LYS A 31 -3.75 5.35 10.62
N ILE A 32 -4.34 4.17 10.80
CA ILE A 32 -4.62 3.24 9.69
C ILE A 32 -5.73 3.83 8.83
N ILE A 33 -5.42 4.06 7.56
CA ILE A 33 -6.36 4.63 6.57
C ILE A 33 -6.89 3.59 5.59
N MET A 34 -6.19 2.45 5.45
CA MET A 34 -6.61 1.34 4.60
C MET A 34 -6.05 0.03 5.12
N THR A 35 -6.88 -1.02 5.09
CA THR A 35 -6.49 -2.39 5.43
C THR A 35 -6.95 -3.33 4.32
N THR A 36 -6.03 -4.13 3.79
CA THR A 36 -6.30 -5.15 2.78
C THR A 36 -5.82 -6.51 3.29
N LYS A 37 -6.76 -7.45 3.45
CA LYS A 37 -6.48 -8.84 3.92
C LYS A 37 -6.53 -9.86 2.78
N ARG A 38 -6.14 -9.43 1.58
CA ARG A 38 -6.12 -10.28 0.39
C ARG A 38 -4.67 -10.57 0.03
N ASN A 39 -4.40 -11.79 -0.42
CA ASN A 39 -3.13 -12.16 -1.02
C ASN A 39 -3.00 -11.47 -2.39
N THR A 40 -2.55 -10.21 -2.34
CA THR A 40 -2.32 -9.38 -3.52
C THR A 40 -1.06 -8.57 -3.33
N ASN A 41 -0.27 -8.49 -4.39
CA ASN A 41 0.96 -7.71 -4.44
C ASN A 41 0.72 -6.31 -5.02
N THR A 42 -0.52 -5.95 -5.31
CA THR A 42 -0.87 -4.66 -5.90
C THR A 42 -1.95 -3.98 -5.09
N ILE A 43 -1.72 -2.73 -4.75
CA ILE A 43 -2.68 -1.88 -4.03
C ILE A 43 -3.10 -0.74 -4.93
N ASN A 44 -4.41 -0.56 -5.07
CA ASN A 44 -4.97 0.63 -5.69
C ASN A 44 -4.99 1.76 -4.65
N VAL A 45 -4.36 2.89 -4.98
CA VAL A 45 -4.26 4.07 -4.12
C VAL A 45 -5.05 5.27 -4.66
N THR A 46 -5.83 5.13 -5.74
CA THR A 46 -6.58 6.24 -6.34
C THR A 46 -7.59 6.90 -5.40
N THR A 47 -7.98 6.20 -4.33
CA THR A 47 -8.92 6.71 -3.32
C THR A 47 -8.22 7.38 -2.15
N LEU A 48 -6.89 7.29 -2.06
CA LEU A 48 -6.11 7.99 -1.05
C LEU A 48 -6.00 9.46 -1.43
N SER A 49 -6.00 10.33 -0.41
CA SER A 49 -5.73 11.75 -0.64
C SER A 49 -4.24 11.96 -0.97
N ASP A 50 -3.89 13.11 -1.52
CA ASP A 50 -2.48 13.44 -1.71
C ASP A 50 -1.81 13.60 -0.33
N GLY A 51 -0.73 12.87 -0.09
CA GLY A 51 -0.09 12.85 1.22
C GLY A 51 1.07 11.88 1.33
N ILE A 52 1.66 11.84 2.54
CA ILE A 52 2.68 10.88 2.94
C ILE A 52 2.01 9.84 3.85
N TYR A 53 2.28 8.57 3.58
CA TYR A 53 1.69 7.40 4.19
C TYR A 53 2.79 6.37 4.49
#